data_AF-A0A955S5D0-F1
#
_entry.id   AF-A0A955S5D0-F1
#
_cell.length_a   1.000
_cell.length_b   1.000
_cell.length_c   1.000
_cell.angle_alpha   90.00
_cell.angle_beta   90.00
_cell.angle_gamma   90.00
#
_symmetry.space_group_name_H-M   'P 1'
#
loop_
_entity.id
_entity.type
_entity.pdbx_description
1 polymer ?
#
loop_
_entity_poly.entity_id
_entity_poly.type
_entity_poly.pdbx_seq_one_letter_code
_entity_poly.pdbx_strand_id
1 'polypeptide(L)'
;MKTGQELARRVHHILIEDWDPIGVKDIPQARDEYDSFVPSIISLLNTDVEEEQLFEILMMTATENMGTPRTDALIESSRTAAQKLMTLKLLKEN
;
A
#
# COMPACT_ATOMS: atom_id res chain seq x y z
N MET A 1 4.30 23.32 -2.80
CA MET A 1 5.10 22.14 -3.20
C MET A 1 5.30 21.08 -2.10
N LYS A 2 4.71 21.19 -0.89
CA LYS A 2 4.98 20.25 0.23
C LYS A 2 4.09 18.99 0.29
N THR A 3 3.06 18.88 -0.55
CA THR A 3 2.01 17.84 -0.42
C THR A 3 2.37 16.51 -1.07
N GLY A 4 3.05 16.49 -2.21
CA GLY A 4 3.35 15.25 -2.94
C GLY A 4 4.36 14.33 -2.25
N GLN A 5 5.44 14.91 -1.69
CA GLN A 5 6.47 14.14 -0.98
C GLN A 5 5.95 13.57 0.33
N GLU A 6 5.11 14.31 1.07
CA GLU A 6 4.51 13.82 2.31
C GLU A 6 3.49 12.71 2.04
N LEU A 7 2.70 12.82 0.97
CA LEU A 7 1.79 11.74 0.55
C LEU A 7 2.58 10.47 0.21
N ALA A 8 3.65 10.59 -0.58
CA ALA A 8 4.52 9.46 -0.92
C ALA A 8 5.12 8.79 0.31
N ARG A 9 5.62 9.59 1.27
CA ARG A 9 6.18 9.08 2.52
C ARG A 9 5.13 8.32 3.35
N ARG A 10 3.89 8.82 3.42
CA ARG A 10 2.80 8.16 4.15
C ARG A 10 2.34 6.87 3.48
N VAL A 11 2.22 6.88 2.16
CA VAL A 11 1.90 5.68 1.38
C VAL A 11 2.98 4.62 1.57
N HIS A 12 4.25 4.99 1.40
CA HIS A 12 5.40 4.08 1.63
C HIS A 12 5.35 3.47 3.03
N HIS A 13 5.15 4.31 4.05
CA HIS A 13 5.06 3.85 5.44
C HIS A 13 3.92 2.84 5.65
N ILE A 14 2.73 3.06 5.10
CA ILE A 14 1.62 2.11 5.21
C ILE A 14 1.97 0.79 4.52
N LEU A 15 2.58 0.83 3.33
CA LEU A 15 2.95 -0.40 2.62
C LEU A 15 3.98 -1.23 3.41
N ILE A 16 4.98 -0.58 4.03
CA ILE A 16 6.02 -1.25 4.81
C ILE A 16 5.52 -1.71 6.19
N GLU A 17 4.72 -0.92 6.88
CA GLU A 17 4.34 -1.24 8.26
C GLU A 17 3.14 -2.17 8.35
N ASP A 18 2.22 -2.10 7.38
CA ASP A 18 0.90 -2.71 7.47
C ASP A 18 0.62 -3.77 6.40
N TRP A 19 1.27 -3.72 5.23
CA TRP A 19 1.01 -4.67 4.15
C TRP A 19 2.10 -5.73 4.01
N ASP A 20 3.35 -5.29 3.80
CA ASP A 20 4.61 -6.04 3.67
C ASP A 20 4.48 -7.56 3.42
N PRO A 21 3.92 -7.99 2.27
CA PRO A 21 3.76 -9.41 1.94
C PRO A 21 5.07 -10.22 1.88
N ILE A 22 6.20 -9.56 1.64
CA ILE A 22 7.51 -10.22 1.48
C ILE A 22 8.42 -10.09 2.71
N GLY A 23 7.97 -9.40 3.76
CA GLY A 23 8.65 -9.38 5.06
C GLY A 23 9.92 -8.52 5.10
N VAL A 24 10.01 -7.44 4.32
CA VAL A 24 11.19 -6.55 4.27
C VAL A 24 11.13 -5.40 5.27
N LYS A 25 10.06 -5.29 6.07
CA LYS A 25 9.90 -4.27 7.11
C LYS A 25 11.13 -4.17 8.01
N ASP A 26 11.65 -5.28 8.49
CA ASP A 26 12.82 -5.29 9.40
C ASP A 26 14.17 -5.27 8.67
N ILE A 27 14.17 -5.08 7.34
CA ILE A 27 15.36 -5.08 6.48
C ILE A 27 15.47 -3.70 5.80
N PRO A 28 16.12 -2.70 6.44
CA PRO A 28 16.17 -1.33 5.93
C PRO A 28 16.65 -1.20 4.48
N GLN A 29 17.58 -2.06 4.06
CA GLN A 29 18.16 -2.06 2.71
C GLN A 29 17.24 -2.63 1.63
N ALA A 30 16.12 -3.26 2.00
CA ALA A 30 15.15 -3.83 1.06
C ALA A 30 13.83 -3.06 1.03
N ARG A 31 13.71 -1.97 1.80
CA ARG A 31 12.50 -1.12 1.83
C ARG A 31 12.35 -0.26 0.57
N ASP A 32 13.43 -0.05 -0.18
CA ASP A 32 13.44 0.66 -1.45
C ASP A 32 12.75 -0.12 -2.57
N GLU A 33 12.57 -1.44 -2.42
CA GLU A 33 11.77 -2.27 -3.33
C GLU A 33 10.32 -1.73 -3.46
N TYR A 34 9.82 -1.09 -2.41
CA TYR A 34 8.48 -0.51 -2.36
C TYR A 34 8.37 0.87 -3.03
N ASP A 35 9.49 1.56 -3.28
CA ASP A 35 9.48 2.90 -3.88
C ASP A 35 8.85 2.91 -5.27
N SER A 36 8.97 1.80 -6.01
CA SER A 36 8.37 1.63 -7.33
C SER A 36 6.83 1.53 -7.29
N PHE A 37 6.25 1.08 -6.17
CA PHE A 37 4.81 0.93 -5.99
C PHE A 37 4.12 2.21 -5.51
N VAL A 38 4.85 3.05 -4.78
CA VAL A 38 4.30 4.28 -4.18
C VAL A 38 3.59 5.18 -5.22
N PRO A 39 4.17 5.48 -6.40
CA PRO A 39 3.49 6.27 -7.42
C PRO A 39 2.19 5.63 -7.93
N SER A 40 2.17 4.30 -8.10
CA SER A 40 1.00 3.56 -8.57
C SER A 40 -0.15 3.63 -7.56
N ILE A 41 0.14 3.45 -6.27
CA ILE A 41 -0.84 3.60 -5.20
C ILE A 41 -1.35 5.05 -5.13
N ILE A 42 -0.49 6.05 -5.22
CA ILE A 42 -0.91 7.45 -5.25
C ILE A 42 -1.83 7.72 -6.44
N SER A 43 -1.52 7.17 -7.62
CA SER A 43 -2.38 7.30 -8.79
C SER A 43 -3.77 6.73 -8.55
N LEU A 44 -3.87 5.55 -7.92
CA LEU A 44 -5.15 4.94 -7.53
C LEU A 44 -5.91 5.80 -6.52
N LEU A 45 -5.24 6.33 -5.49
CA LEU A 45 -5.90 7.21 -4.50
C LEU A 45 -6.39 8.53 -5.08
N ASN A 46 -5.90 8.93 -6.25
CA ASN A 46 -6.39 10.10 -6.98
C ASN A 46 -7.59 9.80 -7.90
N THR A 47 -8.02 8.55 -8.00
CA THR A 47 -9.27 8.17 -8.68
C THR A 47 -10.39 7.93 -7.66
N ASP A 48 -11.58 7.57 -8.15
CA ASP A 48 -12.72 7.12 -7.34
C ASP A 48 -12.57 5.64 -6.95
N VAL A 49 -11.37 5.23 -6.53
CA VAL A 49 -11.13 3.85 -6.08
C VAL A 49 -11.87 3.59 -4.78
N GLU A 50 -12.55 2.46 -4.70
CA GLU A 50 -13.22 1.99 -3.49
C GLU A 50 -12.26 1.15 -2.61
N GLU A 51 -12.53 1.07 -1.30
CA GLU A 51 -11.70 0.27 -0.37
C GLU A 51 -11.53 -1.18 -0.85
N GLU A 52 -12.62 -1.81 -1.31
CA GLU A 52 -12.61 -3.21 -1.75
C GLU A 52 -11.74 -3.39 -3.01
N GLN A 53 -11.79 -2.44 -3.94
CA GLN A 53 -10.95 -2.47 -5.15
C GLN A 53 -9.47 -2.31 -4.79
N LEU A 54 -9.15 -1.43 -3.84
CA LEU A 54 -7.78 -1.26 -3.37
C LEU A 54 -7.28 -2.52 -2.66
N PHE A 55 -8.12 -3.15 -1.85
CA PHE A 55 -7.83 -4.44 -1.22
C PHE A 55 -7.53 -5.53 -2.28
N GLU A 56 -8.36 -5.66 -3.31
CA GLU A 56 -8.16 -6.62 -4.40
C GLU A 56 -6.84 -6.36 -5.15
N ILE A 57 -6.50 -5.11 -5.43
CA ILE A 57 -5.24 -4.73 -6.08
C ILE A 57 -4.03 -5.12 -5.21
N LEU A 58 -4.08 -4.87 -3.91
CA LEU A 58 -3.02 -5.28 -2.98
C LEU A 58 -2.88 -6.80 -2.93
N MET A 59 -4.00 -7.53 -2.84
CA MET A 59 -4.01 -9.00 -2.88
C MET A 59 -3.39 -9.53 -4.18
N MET A 60 -3.84 -9.03 -5.34
CA MET A 60 -3.33 -9.43 -6.65
C MET A 60 -1.84 -9.13 -6.79
N THR A 61 -1.40 -7.95 -6.34
CA THR A 61 0.02 -7.57 -6.39
C THR A 61 0.87 -8.52 -5.55
N ALA A 62 0.44 -8.85 -4.34
CA ALA A 62 1.16 -9.78 -3.49
C ALA A 62 1.22 -11.19 -4.10
N THR A 63 0.11 -11.71 -4.62
CA THR A 63 0.06 -13.10 -5.12
C THR A 63 0.65 -13.27 -6.51
N GLU A 64 0.44 -12.32 -7.41
CA GLU A 64 0.82 -12.44 -8.82
C GLU A 64 2.18 -11.80 -9.11
N ASN A 65 2.46 -10.61 -8.58
CA ASN A 65 3.70 -9.90 -8.86
C ASN A 65 4.83 -10.28 -7.90
N MET A 66 4.50 -10.54 -6.63
CA MET A 66 5.48 -10.86 -5.58
C MET A 66 5.53 -12.37 -5.25
N GLY A 67 4.64 -13.18 -5.82
CA GLY A 67 4.61 -14.63 -5.60
C GLY A 67 4.30 -15.05 -4.17
N THR A 68 3.69 -14.18 -3.36
CA THR A 68 3.36 -14.44 -1.96
C THR A 68 2.13 -15.35 -1.89
N PRO A 69 2.17 -16.47 -1.13
CA PRO A 69 1.01 -17.35 -1.00
C PRO A 69 -0.19 -16.64 -0.38
N ARG A 70 -1.39 -16.96 -0.89
CA ARG A 70 -2.63 -16.52 -0.26
C ARG A 70 -2.79 -17.18 1.10
N THR A 71 -2.73 -16.39 2.17
CA THR A 71 -2.91 -16.81 3.55
C THR A 71 -3.86 -15.85 4.26
N ASP A 72 -4.43 -16.27 5.39
CA ASP A 72 -5.26 -15.38 6.22
C ASP A 72 -4.49 -14.14 6.66
N ALA A 73 -3.20 -14.29 7.01
CA ALA A 73 -2.35 -13.16 7.37
C ALA A 73 -2.20 -12.13 6.23
N LEU A 74 -2.04 -12.60 4.98
CA LEU A 74 -1.97 -11.71 3.81
C LEU A 74 -3.32 -11.01 3.55
N ILE A 75 -4.43 -11.71 3.76
CA ILE A 75 -5.77 -11.12 3.62
C ILE A 75 -5.96 -9.99 4.65
N GLU A 76 -5.65 -10.27 5.92
CA GLU A 76 -5.77 -9.28 7.00
C GLU A 76 -4.84 -8.07 6.82
N SER A 77 -3.59 -8.29 6.41
CA SER A 77 -2.63 -7.20 6.17
C SER A 77 -3.05 -6.34 4.98
N SER A 78 -3.50 -6.96 3.88
CA SER A 78 -4.00 -6.25 2.70
C SER A 78 -5.27 -5.44 3.01
N ARG A 79 -6.17 -5.98 3.84
CA ARG A 79 -7.38 -5.26 4.28
C ARG A 79 -7.03 -4.05 5.15
N THR A 80 -6.13 -4.24 6.11
CA THR A 80 -5.66 -3.19 7.01
C THR A 80 -4.99 -2.05 6.22
N ALA A 81 -4.13 -2.39 5.27
CA ALA A 81 -3.46 -1.42 4.43
C ALA A 81 -4.45 -0.64 3.54
N ALA A 82 -5.41 -1.32 2.91
CA ALA A 82 -6.45 -0.67 2.11
C ALA A 82 -7.25 0.37 2.93
N GLN A 83 -7.69 0.02 4.14
CA GLN A 83 -8.42 0.92 5.04
C GLN A 83 -7.61 2.17 5.41
N LYS A 84 -6.32 1.99 5.72
CA LYS A 84 -5.41 3.10 6.06
C LYS A 84 -5.15 4.00 4.87
N LEU A 85 -4.97 3.44 3.68
CA LEU A 85 -4.79 4.21 2.44
C LEU A 85 -6.06 4.99 2.07
N MET A 86 -7.25 4.40 2.26
CA MET A 86 -8.53 5.10 2.06
C MET A 86 -8.75 6.22 3.07
N THR A 87 -8.40 6.00 4.34
CA THR A 87 -8.42 7.05 5.37
C THR A 87 -7.49 8.21 4.97
N LEU A 88 -6.30 7.89 4.45
CA LEU A 88 -5.35 8.88 3.96
C LEU A 88 -5.89 9.69 2.77
N LYS A 89 -6.62 9.04 1.83
CA LYS A 89 -7.31 9.71 0.72
C LYS A 89 -8.33 10.73 1.24
N LEU A 90 -9.19 10.35 2.18
CA LEU A 90 -10.22 11.23 2.74
C LEU A 90 -9.63 12.43 3.50
N LEU A 91 -8.52 12.25 4.21
CA LEU A 91 -7.82 13.35 4.90
C LEU A 91 -7.18 14.36 3.95
N LYS A 92 -6.93 13.99 2.69
CA LYS A 92 -6.40 14.88 1.64
C LYS A 92 -7.49 15.74 1.00
N GLU A 93 -8.73 15.26 1.01
CA GLU A 93 -9.88 15.89 0.35
C GLU A 93 -10.60 16.91 1.25
N ASN A 94 -10.26 16.94 2.55
CA ASN A 94 -10.71 17.93 3.54
C ASN A 94 -9.70 19.08 3.70
#